data_AF-A0A8C2Y2A0-F1
#
_entry.id   AF-A0A8C2Y2A0-F1
#
_cell.length_a   1.000
_cell.length_b   1.000
_cell.length_c   1.000
_cell.angle_alpha   90.00
_cell.angle_beta   90.00
_cell.angle_gamma   90.00
#
_symmetry.space_group_name_H-M   'P 1'
#
loop_
_entity.id
_entity.type
_entity.pdbx_description
1 polymer ?
#
loop_
_entity_poly.entity_id
_entity_poly.type
_entity_poly.pdbx_seq_one_letter_code
_entity_poly.pdbx_strand_id
1 'polypeptide(L)'
;AAGSGRGRRDEASSLFSVADSFTCLGEQTNARKACADATLSQITNTDPVGRVQTRTRRTLRGHLAKIYAMHWGTDSRLLVSASQDGKLIIWDSYTTNK
;
A
#
# COMPACT_ATOMS: atom_id res chain seq x y z
N ALA A 1 54.83 34.00 -25.18
CA ALA A 1 54.95 32.57 -24.87
C ALA A 1 53.73 32.13 -24.07
N ALA A 2 52.79 31.43 -24.73
CA ALA A 2 51.80 30.59 -24.06
C ALA A 2 52.53 29.52 -23.23
N GLY A 3 52.08 29.00 -22.11
CA GLY A 3 50.77 28.94 -21.48
C GLY A 3 50.76 27.58 -20.77
N SER A 4 50.68 27.51 -19.44
CA SER A 4 50.51 26.25 -18.70
C SER A 4 50.29 26.53 -17.22
N GLY A 5 49.23 25.98 -16.61
CA GLY A 5 49.11 25.95 -15.15
C GLY A 5 47.72 26.11 -14.52
N ARG A 6 46.60 26.05 -15.26
CA ARG A 6 45.24 26.15 -14.68
C ARG A 6 44.29 25.08 -15.22
N GLY A 7 44.59 23.80 -14.97
CA GLY A 7 43.69 22.69 -15.34
C GLY A 7 43.57 21.54 -14.35
N ARG A 8 44.37 21.51 -13.26
CA ARG A 8 44.42 20.36 -12.33
C ARG A 8 43.56 20.49 -11.07
N ARG A 9 42.91 21.64 -10.83
CA ARG A 9 42.09 21.85 -9.62
C ARG A 9 40.61 21.50 -9.82
N ASP A 10 40.12 21.60 -11.06
CA ASP A 10 38.70 21.39 -11.37
C ASP A 10 38.36 19.90 -11.52
N GLU A 11 39.31 19.07 -11.97
CA GLU A 11 39.14 17.61 -11.97
C GLU A 11 39.11 17.05 -10.55
N ALA A 12 39.96 17.55 -9.64
CA ALA A 12 40.01 17.07 -8.26
C ALA A 12 38.74 17.43 -7.46
N SER A 13 38.18 18.62 -7.67
CA SER A 13 36.90 19.03 -7.05
C SER A 13 35.70 18.31 -7.65
N SER A 14 35.72 18.04 -8.97
CA SER A 14 34.70 17.20 -9.61
C SER A 14 34.78 15.76 -9.11
N LEU A 15 35.97 15.19 -8.93
CA LEU A 15 36.15 13.84 -8.37
C LEU A 15 35.70 13.78 -6.91
N PHE A 16 35.93 14.83 -6.13
CA PHE A 16 35.46 14.92 -4.74
C PHE A 16 33.93 15.00 -4.67
N SER A 17 33.29 15.81 -5.53
CA SER A 17 31.82 15.89 -5.64
C SER A 17 31.17 14.59 -6.10
N VAL A 18 31.83 13.87 -7.01
CA VAL A 18 31.39 12.54 -7.47
C VAL A 18 31.54 11.52 -6.33
N ALA A 19 32.64 11.55 -5.57
CA ALA A 19 32.85 10.68 -4.41
C ALA A 19 31.78 10.89 -3.32
N ASP A 20 31.43 12.15 -2.99
CA ASP A 20 30.35 12.48 -2.07
C ASP A 20 28.97 12.01 -2.56
N SER A 21 28.75 12.03 -3.87
CA SER A 21 27.52 11.50 -4.47
C SER A 21 27.45 9.98 -4.35
N PHE A 22 28.57 9.27 -4.51
CA PHE A 22 28.64 7.81 -4.34
C PHE A 22 28.50 7.36 -2.88
N THR A 23 29.08 8.10 -1.93
CA THR A 23 28.91 7.83 -0.49
C THR A 23 27.47 8.06 -0.05
N CYS A 24 26.85 9.17 -0.48
CA CYS A 24 25.44 9.47 -0.25
C CYS A 24 24.53 8.38 -0.86
N LEU A 25 24.80 7.93 -2.08
CA LEU A 25 24.06 6.82 -2.69
C LEU A 25 24.20 5.53 -1.87
N GLY A 26 25.42 5.23 -1.38
CA GLY A 26 25.69 4.09 -0.52
C GLY A 26 24.90 4.14 0.79
N GLU A 27 24.89 5.30 1.46
CA GLU A 27 24.13 5.53 2.69
C GLU A 27 22.62 5.38 2.46
N GLN A 28 22.10 5.88 1.33
CA GLN A 28 20.68 5.75 0.97
C GLN A 28 20.27 4.29 0.74
N THR A 29 21.13 3.48 0.12
CA THR A 29 20.86 2.04 -0.05
C THR A 29 20.93 1.27 1.27
N ASN A 30 21.82 1.65 2.19
CA ASN A 30 21.92 1.06 3.51
C ASN A 30 20.71 1.42 4.39
N ALA A 31 20.24 2.67 4.32
CA ALA A 31 19.01 3.11 4.98
C ALA A 31 17.78 2.34 4.45
N ARG A 32 17.67 2.14 3.13
CA ARG A 32 16.59 1.32 2.54
C ARG A 32 16.64 -0.15 2.97
N LYS A 33 17.84 -0.73 3.15
CA LYS A 33 18.00 -2.09 3.69
C LYS A 33 17.61 -2.18 5.18
N ALA A 34 17.81 -1.10 5.94
CA ALA A 34 17.36 -1.02 7.34
C ALA A 34 15.83 -0.91 7.45
N CYS A 35 15.16 -0.28 6.49
CA CYS A 35 13.70 -0.22 6.37
C CYS A 35 13.09 -1.48 5.71
N ALA A 36 13.74 -2.64 5.81
CA ALA A 36 13.14 -3.87 5.30
C ALA A 36 11.77 -4.10 5.96
N ASP A 37 10.75 -4.39 5.15
CA ASP A 37 9.42 -4.73 5.65
C ASP A 37 9.54 -5.94 6.59
N ALA A 38 9.39 -5.71 7.89
CA ALA A 38 9.35 -6.79 8.84
C ALA A 38 8.02 -7.52 8.70
N THR A 39 8.09 -8.83 8.47
CA THR A 39 6.89 -9.67 8.43
C THR A 39 6.19 -9.62 9.79
N LEU A 40 4.86 -9.58 9.82
CA LEU A 40 4.09 -9.43 11.07
C LEU A 40 4.49 -10.48 12.14
N SER A 41 4.88 -11.68 11.70
CA SER A 41 5.44 -12.74 12.54
C SER A 41 6.80 -12.46 13.18
N GLN A 42 7.62 -11.57 12.60
CA GLN A 42 8.91 -11.16 13.18
C GLN A 42 8.73 -10.12 14.29
N ILE A 43 7.64 -9.36 14.25
CA ILE A 43 7.36 -8.26 15.19
C ILE A 43 6.45 -8.74 16.34
N THR A 44 5.66 -9.80 16.10
CA THR A 44 4.63 -10.26 17.03
C THR A 44 4.78 -11.76 17.33
N ASN A 45 4.69 -12.14 18.61
CA ASN A 45 4.59 -13.54 19.06
C ASN A 45 3.17 -14.10 18.82
N THR A 46 2.60 -13.88 17.64
CA THR A 46 1.29 -14.44 17.28
C THR A 46 1.49 -15.65 16.39
N ASP A 47 0.78 -16.72 16.71
CA ASP A 47 0.76 -17.93 15.89
C ASP A 47 0.30 -17.58 14.46
N PRO A 48 0.94 -18.15 13.43
CA PRO A 48 0.55 -17.89 12.05
C PRO A 48 -0.91 -18.31 11.85
N VAL A 49 -1.74 -17.35 11.44
CA VAL A 49 -3.14 -17.61 11.12
C VAL A 49 -3.17 -18.63 9.99
N GLY A 50 -3.71 -19.82 10.28
CA GLY A 50 -3.86 -20.89 9.30
C GLY A 50 -4.72 -20.45 8.10
N ARG A 51 -4.80 -21.32 7.09
CA ARG A 51 -5.55 -21.03 5.85
C ARG A 51 -6.98 -20.58 6.17
N VAL A 52 -7.28 -19.29 5.95
CA VAL A 52 -8.61 -18.73 6.17
C VAL A 52 -9.55 -19.27 5.09
N GLN A 53 -10.48 -20.13 5.49
CA GLN A 53 -11.52 -20.65 4.61
C GLN A 53 -12.64 -19.61 4.47
N THR A 54 -12.69 -18.94 3.32
CA THR A 54 -13.78 -18.00 3.02
C THR A 54 -15.02 -18.77 2.57
N ARG A 55 -15.94 -19.03 3.50
CA ARG A 55 -17.26 -19.58 3.18
C ARG A 55 -18.28 -18.45 3.05
N THR A 56 -19.07 -18.46 1.99
CA THR A 56 -20.21 -17.55 1.82
C THR A 56 -21.16 -17.70 3.01
N ARG A 57 -21.28 -16.64 3.83
CA ARG A 57 -22.19 -16.64 4.97
C ARG A 57 -23.65 -16.48 4.54
N ARG A 58 -23.92 -15.51 3.66
CA ARG A 58 -25.27 -15.06 3.30
C ARG A 58 -25.31 -14.58 1.86
N THR A 59 -26.49 -14.69 1.23
CA THR A 59 -26.78 -14.13 -0.10
C THR A 59 -27.90 -13.10 0.02
N LEU A 60 -27.61 -11.83 -0.27
CA LEU A 60 -28.59 -10.76 -0.23
C LEU A 60 -29.30 -10.68 -1.59
N ARG A 61 -30.59 -11.06 -1.63
CA ARG A 61 -31.38 -11.15 -2.86
C ARG A 61 -32.45 -10.07 -2.87
N GLY A 62 -32.44 -9.20 -3.86
CA GLY A 62 -33.43 -8.12 -3.98
C GLY A 62 -33.19 -7.16 -5.14
N HIS A 63 -31.94 -6.99 -5.56
CA HIS A 63 -31.64 -6.21 -6.77
C HIS A 63 -32.07 -6.94 -8.03
N LEU A 64 -32.67 -6.18 -8.95
CA LEU A 64 -33.16 -6.70 -10.23
C LEU A 64 -32.14 -6.50 -11.37
N ALA A 65 -31.06 -5.77 -11.11
CA ALA A 65 -30.03 -5.46 -12.07
C ALA A 65 -28.63 -5.44 -11.43
N LYS A 66 -27.60 -5.14 -12.24
CA LYS A 66 -26.19 -5.12 -11.81
C LYS A 66 -25.97 -4.12 -10.67
N ILE A 67 -25.24 -4.56 -9.65
CA ILE A 67 -24.80 -3.73 -8.52
C ILE A 67 -23.49 -3.06 -8.92
N TYR A 68 -23.39 -1.75 -8.74
CA TYR A 68 -22.18 -0.98 -9.06
C TYR A 68 -21.35 -0.64 -7.84
N ALA A 69 -22.00 -0.42 -6.71
CA ALA A 69 -21.32 -0.01 -5.48
C ALA A 69 -21.98 -0.65 -4.25
N MET A 70 -21.16 -0.87 -3.22
CA MET A 70 -21.62 -1.27 -1.90
C MET A 70 -20.75 -0.63 -0.82
N HIS A 71 -21.36 -0.29 0.32
CA HIS A 71 -20.66 0.36 1.43
C HIS A 71 -21.18 -0.12 2.78
N TRP A 72 -20.26 -0.44 3.69
CA TRP A 72 -20.58 -0.81 5.07
C TRP A 72 -20.78 0.43 5.94
N GLY A 73 -21.81 0.42 6.77
CA GLY A 73 -21.94 1.39 7.85
C GLY A 73 -20.79 1.22 8.86
N THR A 74 -20.48 2.27 9.60
CA THR A 74 -19.45 2.26 10.66
C THR A 74 -19.71 1.20 11.73
N ASP A 75 -20.97 0.89 11.97
CA ASP A 75 -21.42 -0.12 12.94
C ASP A 75 -21.30 -1.57 12.41
N SER A 76 -20.84 -1.80 11.17
CA SER A 76 -20.76 -3.15 10.53
C SER A 76 -22.10 -3.91 10.42
N ARG A 77 -23.18 -3.32 10.95
CA ARG A 77 -24.54 -3.87 10.98
C ARG A 77 -25.31 -3.59 9.70
N LEU A 78 -25.06 -2.44 9.09
CA LEU A 78 -25.77 -1.99 7.90
C LEU A 78 -24.85 -2.11 6.69
N LEU A 79 -25.37 -2.66 5.61
CA LEU A 79 -24.74 -2.66 4.30
C LEU A 79 -25.66 -1.94 3.32
N VAL A 80 -25.13 -0.99 2.56
CA VAL A 80 -25.87 -0.35 1.48
C VAL A 80 -25.37 -0.90 0.15
N SER A 81 -26.29 -1.25 -0.74
CA SER A 81 -25.98 -1.62 -2.12
C SER A 81 -26.73 -0.74 -3.13
N ALA A 82 -26.01 -0.27 -4.14
CA ALA A 82 -26.53 0.57 -5.22
C ALA A 82 -26.54 -0.20 -6.54
N SER A 83 -27.70 -0.25 -7.20
CA SER A 83 -27.89 -1.02 -8.44
C SER A 83 -28.41 -0.16 -9.60
N GLN A 84 -28.21 -0.68 -10.81
CA GLN A 84 -28.74 -0.12 -12.06
C GLN A 84 -30.27 -0.10 -12.11
N ASP A 85 -30.94 -0.87 -11.23
CA ASP A 85 -32.41 -0.86 -11.10
C ASP A 85 -32.96 0.46 -10.54
N GLY A 86 -32.09 1.43 -10.22
CA GLY A 86 -32.43 2.72 -9.65
C GLY A 86 -32.75 2.65 -8.16
N LYS A 87 -32.48 1.51 -7.52
CA LYS A 87 -32.74 1.29 -6.09
C LYS A 87 -31.45 1.22 -5.30
N LEU A 88 -31.54 1.77 -4.10
CA LEU A 88 -30.60 1.57 -3.01
C LEU A 88 -31.29 0.67 -2.00
N ILE A 89 -30.67 -0.45 -1.64
CA ILE A 89 -31.18 -1.33 -0.58
C ILE A 89 -30.24 -1.24 0.60
N ILE A 90 -30.82 -1.02 1.78
CA ILE A 90 -30.12 -1.09 3.05
C ILE A 90 -30.39 -2.49 3.61
N TRP A 91 -29.33 -3.20 3.95
CA TRP A 91 -29.38 -4.55 4.48
C TRP A 91 -28.94 -4.55 5.93
N ASP A 92 -29.69 -5.23 6.79
CA ASP A 92 -29.18 -5.65 8.11
C ASP A 92 -28.34 -6.92 7.93
N SER A 93 -27.05 -6.86 8.27
CA SER A 93 -26.08 -7.95 8.10
C SER A 93 -26.34 -9.15 9.00
N TYR A 94 -27.03 -8.94 10.13
CA TYR A 94 -27.38 -9.99 11.08
C TYR A 94 -28.67 -10.70 10.69
N THR A 95 -29.68 -9.93 10.31
CA THR A 95 -31.04 -10.45 10.10
C THR A 95 -31.38 -10.65 8.62
N THR A 96 -30.55 -10.15 7.70
CA THR A 96 -30.76 -10.16 6.23
C THR A 96 -32.09 -9.55 5.78
N ASN A 97 -32.76 -8.83 6.66
CA ASN A 97 -33.94 -8.06 6.30
C ASN A 97 -33.52 -6.81 5.51
N LYS A 98 -34.42 -6.42 4.61
CA LYS A 98 -34.38 -5.22 3.77
C LYS A 98 -35.18 -4.10 4.42
#